data_AF-A0A8T7DP68-F1
#
_entry.id   AF-A0A8T7DP68-F1
#
_cell.length_a   1.000
_cell.length_b   1.000
_cell.length_c   1.000
_cell.angle_alpha   90.00
_cell.angle_beta   90.00
_cell.angle_gamma   90.00
#
_symmetry.space_group_name_H-M   'P 1'
#
loop_
_entity.id
_entity.type
_entity.pdbx_description
1 polymer ?
#
loop_
_entity_poly.entity_id
_entity_poly.type
_entity_poly.pdbx_seq_one_letter_code
_entity_poly.pdbx_strand_id
1 'polypeptide(L)'
;MSIPQQLHFLRPEAFYAFVPLLLFVVLYLSSKATSRSWKAVCDDRLLPYILTAGGKKSGMLPMVLIMLATSLSIIALAGPVWEKLPQPVFREESALVIALDLSQSMHATDIKPSRLERAKLKVLDLIKARKGGQTALVVYAATAFTVTPLTDDDNTIANLVPSLEPELMPAQGSDISSALKLAAELLQQSGITHGDVLVVTDGMPNSASGAINALTDSGHRLSIMGIGTLEGSPVPLSGGFLTDASGAIVISRLEPAQLQKAALQGGGMFVSMQADDSDIEKLADLFASKRIKTETEDTELEADTWQEEGPWLLLLVVPLVALWPRRGWLLCLALVALPVPQPAYAFDAKQLWPGDTENLWLSRDQKAMKAFNAGNAEQAADLFKDNDWKAAAHYRAGNYEKSSELLASPESSTGYYNKGNALAKLGNYEDAIKAYDEALNMDPD
;
A
#
# COMPACT_ATOMS: atom_id res chain seq x y z
N MET A 1 -8.37 2.67 -38.91
CA MET A 1 -7.04 2.18 -38.51
C MET A 1 -5.98 3.14 -39.08
N SER A 2 -5.86 4.31 -38.47
CA SER A 2 -4.94 5.38 -38.88
C SER A 2 -3.72 5.40 -37.95
N ILE A 3 -2.86 4.40 -38.13
CA ILE A 3 -1.59 4.22 -37.40
C ILE A 3 -0.61 5.43 -37.49
N PRO A 4 -0.56 6.28 -38.56
CA PRO A 4 0.56 7.21 -38.69
C PRO A 4 0.50 8.49 -37.83
N GLN A 5 -0.58 8.77 -37.09
CA GLN A 5 -0.69 10.01 -36.30
C GLN A 5 -0.19 9.93 -34.84
N GLN A 6 0.13 8.73 -34.32
CA GLN A 6 0.52 8.54 -32.92
C GLN A 6 1.91 7.91 -32.71
N LEU A 7 2.63 7.57 -33.78
CA LEU A 7 3.98 7.01 -33.67
C LEU A 7 4.97 8.08 -33.19
N HIS A 8 5.56 7.86 -32.01
CA HIS A 8 6.71 8.63 -31.52
C HIS A 8 7.68 7.71 -30.79
N PHE A 9 8.81 8.25 -30.37
CA PHE A 9 9.88 7.53 -29.70
C PHE A 9 10.04 8.08 -28.29
N LEU A 10 10.09 7.20 -27.27
CA LEU A 10 10.33 7.63 -25.88
C LEU A 10 11.73 8.22 -25.70
N ARG A 11 12.70 7.67 -26.44
CA ARG A 11 14.14 7.97 -26.27
C ARG A 11 14.76 8.35 -27.62
N PRO A 12 14.40 9.50 -28.22
CA PRO A 12 14.96 9.92 -29.51
C PRO A 12 16.49 10.08 -29.49
N GLU A 13 17.09 10.33 -28.33
CA GLU A 13 18.55 10.35 -28.12
C GLU A 13 19.25 9.02 -28.48
N ALA A 14 18.53 7.89 -28.47
CA ALA A 14 19.08 6.60 -28.90
C ALA A 14 19.58 6.63 -30.36
N PHE A 15 19.03 7.50 -31.21
CA PHE A 15 19.48 7.67 -32.59
C PHE A 15 20.93 8.17 -32.71
N TYR A 16 21.51 8.78 -31.66
CA TYR A 16 22.94 9.13 -31.67
C TYR A 16 23.85 7.91 -31.79
N ALA A 17 23.38 6.70 -31.47
CA ALA A 17 24.10 5.46 -31.70
C ALA A 17 24.36 5.14 -33.20
N PHE A 18 23.68 5.82 -34.14
CA PHE A 18 24.02 5.72 -35.56
C PHE A 18 25.36 6.38 -35.92
N VAL A 19 25.83 7.36 -35.14
CA VAL A 19 27.12 8.04 -35.38
C VAL A 19 28.31 7.07 -35.28
N PRO A 20 28.51 6.32 -34.19
CA PRO A 20 29.60 5.33 -34.11
C PRO A 20 29.42 4.20 -35.12
N LEU A 21 28.18 3.82 -35.46
CA LEU A 21 27.90 2.83 -36.51
C LEU A 21 28.39 3.30 -37.89
N LEU A 22 28.13 4.57 -38.24
CA LEU A 22 28.57 5.17 -39.50
C LEU A 22 30.10 5.32 -39.54
N LEU A 23 30.71 5.73 -38.44
CA LEU A 23 32.17 5.79 -38.29
C LEU A 23 32.80 4.40 -38.52
N PHE A 24 32.22 3.35 -37.92
CA PHE A 24 32.67 1.97 -38.12
C PHE A 24 32.59 1.54 -39.59
N VAL A 25 31.51 1.87 -40.31
CA VAL A 25 31.38 1.58 -41.74
C VAL A 25 32.46 2.28 -42.56
N VAL A 26 32.72 3.57 -42.30
CA VAL A 26 33.73 4.35 -43.02
C VAL A 26 35.13 3.77 -42.80
N LEU A 27 35.49 3.45 -41.55
CA LEU A 27 36.77 2.84 -41.20
C LEU A 27 36.93 1.43 -41.81
N TYR A 28 35.84 0.66 -41.84
CA TYR A 28 35.86 -0.66 -42.45
C TYR A 28 36.08 -0.57 -43.97
N LEU A 29 35.36 0.33 -44.66
CA LEU A 29 35.51 0.52 -46.10
C LEU A 29 36.90 1.06 -46.48
N SER A 30 37.46 1.96 -45.67
CA SER A 30 38.80 2.50 -45.90
C SER A 30 39.91 1.46 -45.68
N SER A 31 39.76 0.55 -44.70
CA SER A 31 40.73 -0.53 -44.44
C SER A 31 40.85 -1.54 -45.59
N LYS A 32 39.77 -1.78 -46.34
CA LYS A 32 39.79 -2.63 -47.55
C LYS A 32 40.58 -2.01 -48.70
N ALA A 33 40.74 -0.69 -48.73
CA ALA A 33 41.55 -0.03 -49.75
C ALA A 33 43.06 -0.30 -49.55
N THR A 34 43.50 -0.58 -48.32
CA THR A 34 44.91 -0.81 -47.97
C THR A 34 45.44 -2.17 -48.44
N SER A 35 44.57 -3.13 -48.81
CA SER A 35 45.01 -4.37 -49.48
C SER A 35 45.54 -4.13 -50.91
N ARG A 36 45.43 -2.89 -51.45
CA ARG A 36 46.15 -2.45 -52.66
C ARG A 36 47.66 -2.22 -52.42
N SER A 37 48.14 -2.19 -51.17
CA SER A 37 49.56 -1.98 -50.85
C SER A 37 50.48 -3.05 -51.45
N TRP A 38 50.07 -4.32 -51.49
CA TRP A 38 50.91 -5.40 -52.04
C TRP A 38 51.05 -5.35 -53.56
N LYS A 39 50.08 -4.75 -54.27
CA LYS A 39 50.19 -4.45 -55.71
C LYS A 39 51.17 -3.30 -56.01
N ALA A 40 51.49 -2.48 -55.01
CA ALA A 40 52.47 -1.41 -55.17
C ALA A 40 53.93 -1.92 -55.04
N VAL A 41 54.13 -3.15 -54.51
CA VAL A 41 55.47 -3.68 -54.17
C VAL A 41 55.77 -5.02 -54.88
N CYS A 42 54.77 -5.78 -55.32
CA CYS A 42 54.95 -7.05 -56.04
C CYS A 42 54.39 -7.00 -57.46
N ASP A 43 55.11 -7.63 -58.40
CA ASP A 43 54.72 -7.80 -59.80
C ASP A 43 53.45 -8.68 -59.90
N ASP A 44 52.46 -8.21 -60.68
CA ASP A 44 51.14 -8.83 -60.84
C ASP A 44 51.21 -10.31 -61.26
N ARG A 45 52.29 -10.75 -61.92
CA ARG A 45 52.49 -12.15 -62.33
C ARG A 45 52.85 -13.11 -61.19
N LEU A 46 53.44 -12.61 -60.10
CA LEU A 46 53.91 -13.42 -58.97
C LEU A 46 52.90 -13.46 -57.81
N LEU A 47 51.95 -12.53 -57.78
CA LEU A 47 50.88 -12.44 -56.77
C LEU A 47 50.10 -13.74 -56.53
N PRO A 48 49.72 -14.54 -57.55
CA PRO A 48 48.93 -15.76 -57.34
C PRO A 48 49.67 -16.90 -56.63
N TYR A 49 51.01 -16.86 -56.61
CA TYR A 49 51.85 -17.91 -56.04
C TYR A 49 52.40 -17.57 -54.65
N ILE A 50 52.50 -16.26 -54.33
CA ILE A 50 52.97 -15.77 -53.02
C ILE A 50 51.82 -15.71 -52.02
N LEU A 51 50.62 -15.33 -52.48
CA LEU A 51 49.42 -15.38 -51.67
C LEU A 51 48.84 -16.78 -51.81
N THR A 52 49.05 -17.64 -50.80
CA THR A 52 48.27 -18.88 -50.67
C THR A 52 46.79 -18.53 -50.89
N ALA A 53 46.19 -19.11 -51.93
CA ALA A 53 44.80 -18.93 -52.32
C ALA A 53 43.83 -19.55 -51.29
N GLY A 54 43.94 -19.15 -50.02
CA GLY A 54 43.12 -19.56 -48.90
C GLY A 54 42.35 -18.41 -48.26
N GLY A 55 42.40 -17.20 -48.84
CA GLY A 55 41.53 -16.11 -48.45
C GLY A 55 40.11 -16.42 -48.92
N LYS A 56 39.35 -17.23 -48.15
CA LYS A 56 37.89 -17.34 -48.31
C LYS A 56 37.36 -15.92 -48.52
N LYS A 57 36.75 -15.65 -49.67
CA LYS A 57 36.01 -14.40 -49.89
C LYS A 57 35.01 -14.30 -48.75
N SER A 58 35.32 -13.52 -47.72
CA SER A 58 34.33 -13.14 -46.72
C SER A 58 33.28 -12.38 -47.49
N GLY A 59 32.12 -13.02 -47.72
CA GLY A 59 31.01 -12.37 -48.40
C GLY A 59 30.67 -11.05 -47.70
N MET A 60 30.08 -10.11 -48.42
CA MET A 60 29.54 -8.90 -47.81
C MET A 60 28.34 -9.20 -46.88
N LEU A 61 27.71 -10.37 -47.05
CA LEU A 61 26.53 -10.82 -46.32
C LEU A 61 26.64 -10.70 -44.79
N PRO A 62 27.66 -11.25 -44.08
CA PRO A 62 27.81 -11.07 -42.64
C PRO A 62 27.88 -9.61 -42.21
N MET A 63 28.52 -8.76 -43.01
CA MET A 63 28.59 -7.33 -42.70
C MET A 63 27.23 -6.65 -42.86
N VAL A 64 26.47 -6.99 -43.89
CA VAL A 64 25.12 -6.46 -44.09
C VAL A 64 24.19 -6.91 -42.96
N LEU A 65 24.29 -8.17 -42.53
CA LEU A 65 23.50 -8.72 -41.41
C LEU A 65 23.81 -8.00 -40.08
N ILE A 66 25.08 -7.72 -39.80
CA ILE A 66 25.49 -6.88 -38.65
C ILE A 66 24.83 -5.52 -38.71
N MET A 67 24.99 -4.84 -39.85
CA MET A 67 24.51 -3.48 -40.01
C MET A 67 23.00 -3.39 -39.83
N LEU A 68 22.27 -4.38 -40.36
CA LEU A 68 20.83 -4.47 -40.20
C LEU A 68 20.43 -4.76 -38.75
N ALA A 69 21.08 -5.73 -38.09
CA ALA A 69 20.83 -6.08 -36.71
C ALA A 69 21.09 -4.91 -35.75
N THR A 70 22.21 -4.20 -35.92
CA THR A 70 22.55 -3.02 -35.12
C THR A 70 21.57 -1.88 -35.36
N SER A 71 21.16 -1.65 -36.62
CA SER A 71 20.18 -0.61 -36.94
C SER A 71 18.81 -0.89 -36.30
N LEU A 72 18.34 -2.15 -36.37
CA LEU A 72 17.10 -2.57 -35.71
C LEU A 72 17.19 -2.46 -34.19
N SER A 73 18.35 -2.75 -33.60
CA SER A 73 18.57 -2.62 -32.15
C SER A 73 18.55 -1.15 -31.70
N ILE A 74 19.07 -0.23 -32.51
CA ILE A 74 19.00 1.22 -32.23
C ILE A 74 17.55 1.70 -32.28
N ILE A 75 16.76 1.25 -33.26
CA ILE A 75 15.33 1.59 -33.35
C ILE A 75 14.55 0.99 -32.18
N ALA A 76 14.84 -0.26 -31.79
CA ALA A 76 14.27 -0.89 -30.59
C ALA A 76 14.56 -0.08 -29.32
N LEU A 77 15.79 0.38 -29.16
CA LEU A 77 16.23 1.18 -28.01
C LEU A 77 15.59 2.57 -27.97
N ALA A 78 15.30 3.17 -29.14
CA ALA A 78 14.59 4.43 -29.23
C ALA A 78 13.15 4.34 -28.69
N GLY A 79 12.62 3.12 -28.53
CA GLY A 79 11.33 2.85 -27.91
C GLY A 79 10.17 3.41 -28.73
N PRO A 80 9.88 2.84 -29.92
CA PRO A 80 8.71 3.20 -30.70
C PRO A 80 7.44 2.90 -29.92
N VAL A 81 6.51 3.85 -29.92
CA VAL A 81 5.22 3.72 -29.25
C VAL A 81 4.11 4.26 -30.12
N TRP A 82 2.96 3.58 -30.05
CA TRP A 82 1.75 3.95 -30.78
C TRP A 82 0.46 3.59 -30.03
N GLU A 83 0.56 2.99 -28.84
CA GLU A 83 -0.57 2.61 -28.00
C GLU A 83 -0.39 3.22 -26.59
N LYS A 84 -1.47 3.81 -26.07
CA LYS A 84 -1.54 4.33 -24.71
C LYS A 84 -2.23 3.30 -23.83
N LEU A 85 -1.62 2.98 -22.70
CA LEU A 85 -2.23 2.15 -21.66
C LEU A 85 -2.84 3.06 -20.58
N PRO A 86 -4.17 2.99 -20.33
CA PRO A 86 -4.76 3.66 -19.18
C PRO A 86 -4.29 2.93 -17.92
N GLN A 87 -3.44 3.58 -17.12
CA GLN A 87 -3.17 3.10 -15.76
C GLN A 87 -4.17 3.75 -14.80
N PRO A 88 -4.93 2.96 -14.01
CA PRO A 88 -5.78 3.52 -12.99
C PRO A 88 -4.91 4.14 -11.90
N VAL A 89 -4.85 5.48 -11.87
CA VAL A 89 -4.33 6.19 -10.71
C VAL A 89 -5.42 6.08 -9.65
N PHE A 90 -5.23 5.19 -8.68
CA PHE A 90 -6.08 5.14 -7.49
C PHE A 90 -5.99 6.49 -6.78
N ARG A 91 -6.95 7.37 -7.03
CA ARG A 91 -7.16 8.54 -6.18
C ARG A 91 -7.76 8.01 -4.88
N GLU A 92 -7.06 8.23 -3.77
CA GLU A 92 -7.64 7.97 -2.45
C GLU A 92 -8.74 9.00 -2.20
N GLU A 93 -9.98 8.69 -2.58
CA GLU A 93 -11.15 9.57 -2.39
C GLU A 93 -11.63 9.58 -0.93
N SER A 94 -10.71 9.68 0.04
CA SER A 94 -11.07 9.95 1.44
C SER A 94 -11.00 11.45 1.68
N ALA A 95 -12.15 12.11 1.74
CA ALA A 95 -12.29 13.52 2.09
C ALA A 95 -12.63 13.67 3.58
N LEU A 96 -11.88 14.53 4.28
CA LEU A 96 -12.16 14.90 5.67
C LEU A 96 -12.29 16.41 5.79
N VAL A 97 -13.33 16.87 6.47
CA VAL A 97 -13.41 18.26 6.95
C VAL A 97 -13.16 18.28 8.45
N ILE A 98 -12.11 18.95 8.88
CA ILE A 98 -11.82 19.18 10.30
C ILE A 98 -12.44 20.53 10.69
N ALA A 99 -13.38 20.52 11.63
CA ALA A 99 -14.00 21.71 12.21
C ALA A 99 -13.42 21.94 13.62
N LEU A 100 -12.53 22.93 13.74
CA LEU A 100 -11.86 23.28 14.99
C LEU A 100 -12.61 24.40 15.72
N ASP A 101 -12.96 24.16 16.98
CA ASP A 101 -13.57 25.14 17.86
C ASP A 101 -12.54 26.22 18.27
N LEU A 102 -12.87 27.48 18.01
CA LEU A 102 -12.11 28.68 18.39
C LEU A 102 -12.92 29.59 19.34
N SER A 103 -13.86 29.03 20.10
CA SER A 103 -14.57 29.75 21.14
C SER A 103 -13.66 30.07 22.34
N GLN A 104 -14.05 31.05 23.16
CA GLN A 104 -13.29 31.43 24.36
C GLN A 104 -13.03 30.26 25.31
N SER A 105 -13.92 29.26 25.39
CA SER A 105 -13.73 28.13 26.30
C SER A 105 -12.51 27.27 25.97
N MET A 106 -12.01 27.36 24.74
CA MET A 106 -10.78 26.69 24.29
C MET A 106 -9.49 27.32 24.85
N HIS A 107 -9.58 28.49 25.50
CA HIS A 107 -8.47 29.06 26.30
C HIS A 107 -8.31 28.38 27.66
N ALA A 108 -9.25 27.53 28.09
CA ALA A 108 -9.14 26.80 29.36
C ALA A 108 -7.82 25.99 29.45
N THR A 109 -7.27 25.88 30.66
CA THR A 109 -5.92 25.32 30.90
C THR A 109 -5.93 24.08 31.80
N ASP A 110 -7.08 23.40 31.88
CA ASP A 110 -7.18 22.05 32.46
C ASP A 110 -6.32 21.04 31.70
N ILE A 111 -6.09 21.30 30.42
CA ILE A 111 -5.07 20.61 29.63
C ILE A 111 -3.99 21.62 29.24
N LYS A 112 -2.72 21.34 29.59
CA LYS A 112 -1.60 22.25 29.35
C LYS A 112 -1.10 22.22 27.90
N PRO A 113 -0.73 23.36 27.29
CA PRO A 113 -0.80 24.70 27.85
C PRO A 113 -2.22 25.30 27.85
N SER A 114 -3.01 25.07 26.80
CA SER A 114 -4.45 25.30 26.73
C SER A 114 -5.12 24.21 25.90
N ARG A 115 -6.46 24.11 25.96
CA ARG A 115 -7.24 23.19 25.13
C ARG A 115 -6.98 23.42 23.64
N LEU A 116 -6.98 24.68 23.19
CA LEU A 116 -6.72 25.01 21.78
C LEU A 116 -5.32 24.59 21.33
N GLU A 117 -4.29 24.89 22.10
CA GLU A 117 -2.92 24.52 21.73
C GLU A 117 -2.77 22.99 21.63
N ARG A 118 -3.47 22.25 22.49
CA ARG A 118 -3.53 20.78 22.39
C ARG A 118 -4.34 20.30 21.20
N ALA A 119 -5.44 20.96 20.89
CA ALA A 119 -6.24 20.70 19.70
C ALA A 119 -5.41 20.87 18.42
N LYS A 120 -4.65 21.97 18.31
CA LYS A 120 -3.74 22.23 17.19
C LYS A 120 -2.74 21.09 16.99
N LEU A 121 -2.09 20.64 18.06
CA LEU A 121 -1.14 19.53 18.00
C LEU A 121 -1.83 18.24 17.53
N LYS A 122 -2.99 17.89 18.10
CA LYS A 122 -3.76 16.71 17.70
C LYS A 122 -4.24 16.78 16.25
N VAL A 123 -4.61 17.96 15.76
CA VAL A 123 -4.95 18.16 14.34
C VAL A 123 -3.72 17.91 13.45
N LEU A 124 -2.55 18.43 13.81
CA LEU A 124 -1.31 18.17 13.08
C LEU A 124 -0.92 16.69 13.09
N ASP A 125 -1.08 16.02 14.22
CA ASP A 125 -0.79 14.59 14.36
C ASP A 125 -1.78 13.74 13.55
N LEU A 126 -3.06 14.12 13.52
CA LEU A 126 -4.06 13.49 12.66
C LEU A 126 -3.72 13.63 11.18
N ILE A 127 -3.34 14.82 10.74
CA ILE A 127 -2.95 15.07 9.35
C ILE A 127 -1.76 14.17 8.98
N LYS A 128 -0.73 14.10 9.83
CA LYS A 128 0.45 13.23 9.61
C LYS A 128 0.11 11.74 9.62
N ALA A 129 -0.82 11.31 10.48
CA ALA A 129 -1.22 9.91 10.60
C ALA A 129 -2.04 9.44 9.39
N ARG A 130 -2.71 10.37 8.70
CA ARG A 130 -3.48 10.05 7.50
C ARG A 130 -2.55 9.76 6.33
N LYS A 131 -2.69 8.56 5.78
CA LYS A 131 -1.98 8.12 4.58
C LYS A 131 -2.75 8.57 3.35
N GLY A 132 -2.77 9.88 3.08
CA GLY A 132 -3.41 10.50 1.91
C GLY A 132 -4.92 10.79 2.02
N GLY A 133 -5.49 11.29 0.92
CA GLY A 133 -6.83 11.86 0.84
C GLY A 133 -6.87 13.40 0.89
N GLN A 134 -8.04 13.98 0.72
CA GLN A 134 -8.23 15.42 0.81
C GLN A 134 -8.65 15.82 2.22
N THR A 135 -8.14 16.95 2.68
CA THR A 135 -8.46 17.54 3.98
C THR A 135 -8.86 18.99 3.78
N ALA A 136 -9.95 19.39 4.42
CA ALA A 136 -10.32 20.79 4.60
C ALA A 136 -10.24 21.14 6.08
N LEU A 137 -9.89 22.40 6.36
CA LEU A 137 -9.87 22.95 7.71
C LEU A 137 -10.87 24.10 7.81
N VAL A 138 -11.82 23.94 8.71
CA VAL A 138 -12.84 24.92 9.08
C VAL A 138 -12.61 25.30 10.53
N VAL A 139 -12.79 26.57 10.84
CA VAL A 139 -12.78 27.07 12.22
C VAL A 139 -14.14 27.69 12.54
N TYR A 140 -14.55 27.61 13.80
CA TYR A 140 -15.84 28.19 14.20
C TYR A 140 -15.85 28.70 15.64
N ALA A 141 -16.72 29.68 15.87
CA ALA A 141 -17.12 30.17 17.18
C ALA A 141 -18.61 30.52 17.08
N ALA A 142 -19.02 31.79 17.06
CA ALA A 142 -20.43 32.15 16.76
C ALA A 142 -20.83 31.87 15.29
N THR A 143 -19.85 31.91 14.39
CA THR A 143 -19.99 31.60 12.96
C THR A 143 -18.81 30.73 12.53
N ALA A 144 -18.89 30.11 11.35
CA ALA A 144 -17.83 29.26 10.80
C ALA A 144 -17.16 29.89 9.58
N PHE A 145 -15.85 29.61 9.40
CA PHE A 145 -15.06 30.07 8.26
C PHE A 145 -14.13 28.97 7.76
N THR A 146 -13.91 28.93 6.45
CA THR A 146 -12.96 28.02 5.81
C THR A 146 -11.55 28.59 5.92
N VAL A 147 -10.66 27.87 6.60
CA VAL A 147 -9.21 28.17 6.62
C VAL A 147 -8.55 27.60 5.38
N THR A 148 -8.91 26.37 5.02
CA THR A 148 -8.42 25.71 3.82
C THR A 148 -9.54 24.88 3.20
N PRO A 149 -9.84 25.04 1.90
CA PRO A 149 -10.76 24.15 1.18
C PRO A 149 -10.15 22.74 1.08
N LEU A 150 -10.89 21.78 0.50
CA LEU A 150 -10.35 20.43 0.29
C LEU A 150 -9.05 20.47 -0.52
N THR A 151 -7.97 19.99 0.07
CA THR A 151 -6.65 19.88 -0.56
C THR A 151 -5.96 18.59 -0.11
N ASP A 152 -5.10 18.06 -0.96
CA ASP A 152 -4.16 16.97 -0.69
C ASP A 152 -2.79 17.47 -0.19
N ASP A 153 -2.58 18.79 -0.08
CA ASP A 153 -1.36 19.38 0.46
C ASP A 153 -1.44 19.59 1.99
N ASP A 154 -1.02 18.56 2.72
CA ASP A 154 -0.92 18.57 4.17
C ASP A 154 -0.03 19.71 4.71
N ASN A 155 0.98 20.15 3.94
CA ASN A 155 1.89 21.22 4.38
C ASN A 155 1.18 22.58 4.44
N THR A 156 0.23 22.82 3.52
CA THR A 156 -0.57 24.05 3.54
C THR A 156 -1.35 24.15 4.85
N ILE A 157 -2.02 23.07 5.26
CA ILE A 157 -2.76 23.05 6.52
C ILE A 157 -1.81 23.16 7.71
N ALA A 158 -0.70 22.42 7.70
CA ALA A 158 0.29 22.43 8.77
C ALA A 158 0.91 23.83 9.02
N ASN A 159 1.02 24.66 7.99
CA ASN A 159 1.52 26.03 8.10
C ASN A 159 0.48 27.02 8.65
N LEU A 160 -0.82 26.72 8.51
CA LEU A 160 -1.92 27.61 8.93
C LEU A 160 -2.42 27.31 10.35
N VAL A 161 -2.39 26.05 10.79
CA VAL A 161 -2.86 25.63 12.12
C VAL A 161 -2.19 26.41 13.29
N PRO A 162 -0.86 26.67 13.28
CA PRO A 162 -0.21 27.36 14.41
C PRO A 162 -0.77 28.77 14.66
N SER A 163 -1.19 29.49 13.61
CA SER A 163 -1.68 30.88 13.73
C SER A 163 -3.13 30.99 14.19
N LEU A 164 -3.84 29.88 14.40
CA LEU A 164 -5.26 29.91 14.78
C LEU A 164 -5.44 30.34 16.22
N GLU A 165 -6.21 31.40 16.47
CA GLU A 165 -6.48 31.91 17.81
C GLU A 165 -7.95 32.31 17.93
N PRO A 166 -8.58 32.22 19.12
CA PRO A 166 -9.98 32.61 19.32
C PRO A 166 -10.27 34.06 18.93
N GLU A 167 -9.28 34.93 19.03
CA GLU A 167 -9.34 36.35 18.69
C GLU A 167 -9.48 36.61 17.18
N LEU A 168 -9.17 35.62 16.33
CA LEU A 168 -9.42 35.72 14.89
C LEU A 168 -10.93 35.72 14.56
N MET A 169 -11.76 35.17 15.45
CA MET A 169 -13.19 35.04 15.20
C MET A 169 -13.91 36.37 15.43
N PRO A 170 -14.65 36.90 14.43
CA PRO A 170 -15.35 38.19 14.55
C PRO A 170 -16.39 38.25 15.67
N ALA A 171 -16.99 37.10 15.99
CA ALA A 171 -18.01 36.98 17.01
C ALA A 171 -17.77 35.71 17.84
N GLN A 172 -17.90 35.86 19.16
CA GLN A 172 -17.70 34.78 20.13
C GLN A 172 -18.99 34.01 20.38
N GLY A 173 -18.86 32.69 20.55
CA GLY A 173 -19.96 31.74 20.69
C GLY A 173 -19.46 30.33 20.35
N SER A 174 -20.34 29.33 20.32
CA SER A 174 -20.03 27.98 19.85
C SER A 174 -21.22 27.43 19.06
N ASP A 175 -21.32 27.79 17.78
CA ASP A 175 -22.34 27.31 16.84
C ASP A 175 -21.75 26.25 15.90
N ILE A 176 -21.75 25.02 16.40
CA ILE A 176 -21.37 23.84 15.63
C ILE A 176 -22.26 23.68 14.38
N SER A 177 -23.51 24.12 14.43
CA SER A 177 -24.45 23.99 13.30
C SER A 177 -23.93 24.72 12.06
N SER A 178 -23.36 25.91 12.24
CA SER A 178 -22.73 26.67 11.16
C SER A 178 -21.51 25.96 10.60
N ALA A 179 -20.68 25.34 11.45
CA ALA A 179 -19.52 24.58 11.02
C ALA A 179 -19.90 23.33 10.22
N LEU A 180 -20.92 22.58 10.66
CA LEU A 180 -21.42 21.39 9.96
C LEU A 180 -22.04 21.73 8.61
N LYS A 181 -22.78 22.85 8.51
CA LYS A 181 -23.32 23.33 7.23
C LYS A 181 -22.22 23.70 6.25
N LEU A 182 -21.21 24.44 6.71
CA LEU A 182 -20.07 24.81 5.88
C LEU A 182 -19.25 23.58 5.45
N ALA A 183 -19.09 22.60 6.35
CA ALA A 183 -18.45 21.33 6.02
C ALA A 183 -19.21 20.56 4.93
N ALA A 184 -20.54 20.47 5.05
CA ALA A 184 -21.39 19.85 4.02
C ALA A 184 -21.28 20.59 2.69
N GLU A 185 -21.26 21.93 2.71
CA GLU A 185 -21.10 22.75 1.51
C GLU A 185 -19.75 22.49 0.80
N LEU A 186 -18.64 22.43 1.55
CA LEU A 186 -17.31 22.14 1.00
C LEU A 186 -17.24 20.75 0.36
N LEU A 187 -17.84 19.75 1.01
CA LEU A 187 -17.92 18.38 0.49
C LEU A 187 -18.75 18.33 -0.79
N GLN A 188 -19.92 18.99 -0.79
CA GLN A 188 -20.82 19.05 -1.94
C GLN A 188 -20.20 19.78 -3.14
N GLN A 189 -19.56 20.94 -2.91
CA GLN A 189 -18.90 21.71 -3.97
C GLN A 189 -17.74 20.94 -4.62
N SER A 190 -17.11 20.04 -3.87
CA SER A 190 -16.01 19.20 -4.34
C SER A 190 -16.48 17.89 -4.98
N GLY A 191 -17.79 17.67 -5.12
CA GLY A 191 -18.36 16.45 -5.71
C GLY A 191 -18.20 15.19 -4.84
N ILE A 192 -17.89 15.35 -3.55
CA ILE A 192 -17.69 14.21 -2.65
C ILE A 192 -19.04 13.65 -2.22
N THR A 193 -19.30 12.39 -2.55
CA THR A 193 -20.53 11.67 -2.15
C THR A 193 -20.47 11.18 -0.70
N HIS A 194 -19.31 10.74 -0.24
CA HIS A 194 -19.11 10.18 1.10
C HIS A 194 -17.88 10.80 1.77
N GLY A 195 -18.08 11.90 2.49
CA GLY A 195 -17.04 12.56 3.28
C GLY A 195 -17.13 12.25 4.77
N ASP A 196 -16.01 12.48 5.45
CA ASP A 196 -15.92 12.50 6.90
C ASP A 196 -15.85 13.95 7.41
N VAL A 197 -16.47 14.20 8.56
CA VAL A 197 -16.38 15.47 9.29
C VAL A 197 -15.90 15.16 10.70
N LEU A 198 -14.82 15.80 11.13
CA LEU A 198 -14.32 15.72 12.49
C LEU A 198 -14.51 17.08 13.17
N VAL A 199 -15.34 17.12 14.22
CA VAL A 199 -15.44 18.31 15.07
C VAL A 199 -14.51 18.14 16.26
N VAL A 200 -13.64 19.12 16.50
CA VAL A 200 -12.74 19.18 17.66
C VAL A 200 -13.25 20.29 18.58
N THR A 201 -13.81 19.92 19.74
CA THR A 201 -14.52 20.85 20.63
C THR A 201 -14.50 20.40 22.09
N ASP A 202 -14.84 21.30 23.00
CA ASP A 202 -15.03 21.01 24.43
C ASP A 202 -16.49 20.78 24.82
N GLY A 203 -17.45 21.09 23.94
CA GLY A 203 -18.87 20.96 24.26
C GLY A 203 -19.77 21.19 23.07
N MET A 204 -21.07 21.00 23.25
CA MET A 204 -22.06 21.23 22.19
C MET A 204 -23.36 21.76 22.78
N PRO A 205 -23.86 22.92 22.32
CA PRO A 205 -25.22 23.34 22.66
C PRO A 205 -26.26 22.43 22.01
N ASN A 206 -27.41 22.26 22.66
CA ASN A 206 -28.52 21.38 22.22
C ASN A 206 -29.14 21.71 20.84
N SER A 207 -28.72 22.78 20.16
CA SER A 207 -29.27 23.24 18.88
C SER A 207 -28.70 22.52 17.64
N ALA A 208 -27.63 21.71 17.77
CA ALA A 208 -26.92 21.15 16.61
C ALA A 208 -27.59 19.92 15.95
N SER A 209 -28.56 19.26 16.60
CA SER A 209 -29.14 18.00 16.10
C SER A 209 -29.73 18.09 14.68
N GLY A 210 -30.31 19.24 14.30
CA GLY A 210 -30.84 19.44 12.95
C GLY A 210 -29.76 19.46 11.87
N ALA A 211 -28.61 20.08 12.15
CA ALA A 211 -27.47 20.13 11.23
C ALA A 211 -26.77 18.76 11.12
N ILE A 212 -26.71 18.00 12.22
CA ILE A 212 -26.17 16.63 12.22
C ILE A 212 -27.01 15.72 11.32
N ASN A 213 -28.34 15.78 11.41
CA ASN A 213 -29.22 15.01 10.54
C ASN A 213 -29.02 15.40 9.07
N ALA A 214 -29.01 16.69 8.76
CA ALA A 214 -28.80 17.16 7.38
C ALA A 214 -27.46 16.67 6.79
N LEU A 215 -26.39 16.66 7.59
CA LEU A 215 -25.08 16.14 7.19
C LEU A 215 -25.10 14.62 6.97
N THR A 216 -25.84 13.89 7.79
CA THR A 216 -25.94 12.42 7.70
C THR A 216 -26.82 12.02 6.51
N ASP A 217 -27.90 12.75 6.28
CA ASP A 217 -28.82 12.60 5.14
C ASP A 217 -28.11 12.87 3.80
N SER A 218 -27.06 13.70 3.79
CA SER A 218 -26.20 13.92 2.61
C SER A 218 -25.11 12.85 2.43
N GLY A 219 -25.13 11.77 3.22
CA GLY A 219 -24.21 10.63 3.11
C GLY A 219 -22.87 10.82 3.82
N HIS A 220 -22.69 11.91 4.55
CA HIS A 220 -21.45 12.21 5.27
C HIS A 220 -21.51 11.73 6.71
N ARG A 221 -20.34 11.48 7.29
CA ARG A 221 -20.21 10.92 8.65
C ARG A 221 -19.60 11.95 9.58
N LEU A 222 -20.18 12.12 10.78
CA LEU A 222 -19.66 13.03 11.80
C LEU A 222 -19.00 12.25 12.94
N SER A 223 -17.71 12.52 13.15
CA SER A 223 -16.96 12.11 14.35
C SER A 223 -16.62 13.33 15.18
N ILE A 224 -16.46 13.13 16.50
CA ILE A 224 -16.21 14.24 17.43
C ILE A 224 -15.02 13.88 18.32
N MET A 225 -14.04 14.77 18.37
CA MET A 225 -12.96 14.76 19.34
C MET A 225 -13.29 15.74 20.48
N GLY A 226 -13.52 15.20 21.67
CA GLY A 226 -13.76 15.98 22.88
C GLY A 226 -12.44 16.41 23.54
N ILE A 227 -12.29 17.70 23.82
CA ILE A 227 -11.11 18.25 24.50
C ILE A 227 -11.53 18.90 25.81
N GLY A 228 -10.90 18.49 26.91
CA GLY A 228 -11.12 19.05 28.24
C GLY A 228 -11.31 17.97 29.28
N THR A 229 -11.57 18.42 30.50
CA THR A 229 -11.80 17.57 31.67
C THR A 229 -13.24 17.71 32.17
N LEU A 230 -13.71 16.69 32.89
CA LEU A 230 -15.04 16.69 33.51
C LEU A 230 -15.16 17.71 34.64
N GLU A 231 -14.07 17.94 35.38
CA GLU A 231 -14.01 18.94 36.45
C GLU A 231 -14.11 20.37 35.88
N GLY A 232 -13.49 20.56 34.71
CA GLY A 232 -13.42 21.82 34.00
C GLY A 232 -12.36 22.77 34.56
N SER A 233 -12.21 23.92 33.90
CA SER A 233 -11.30 24.98 34.33
C SER A 233 -11.95 26.33 34.09
N PRO A 234 -11.61 27.34 34.92
CA PRO A 234 -11.91 28.72 34.58
C PRO A 234 -11.20 29.08 33.28
N VAL A 235 -11.83 29.94 32.48
CA VAL A 235 -11.33 30.39 31.17
C VAL A 235 -10.54 31.68 31.37
N PRO A 236 -9.22 31.70 31.14
CA PRO A 236 -8.41 32.91 31.32
C PRO A 236 -8.72 33.95 30.22
N LEU A 237 -8.76 35.23 30.61
CA LEU A 237 -8.75 36.37 29.70
C LEU A 237 -7.65 37.35 30.10
N SER A 238 -7.26 38.24 29.19
CA SER A 238 -6.30 39.32 29.40
C SER A 238 -6.72 40.25 30.55
N GLY A 239 -6.37 39.89 31.79
CA GLY A 239 -6.70 40.63 33.01
C GLY A 239 -7.57 39.90 34.03
N GLY A 240 -7.92 38.63 33.83
CA GLY A 240 -8.71 37.85 34.79
C GLY A 240 -9.26 36.55 34.20
N PHE A 241 -10.50 36.23 34.55
CA PHE A 241 -11.23 35.08 34.02
C PHE A 241 -12.52 35.53 33.34
N LEU A 242 -13.02 34.70 32.43
CA LEU A 242 -14.34 34.89 31.83
C LEU A 242 -15.39 34.90 32.94
N THR A 243 -16.22 35.93 32.95
CA THR A 243 -17.33 36.08 33.90
C THR A 243 -18.66 36.08 33.16
N ASP A 244 -19.68 35.53 33.79
CA ASP A 244 -21.04 35.58 33.27
C ASP A 244 -21.70 36.94 33.54
N ALA A 245 -22.95 37.12 33.11
CA ALA A 245 -23.72 38.36 33.33
C ALA A 245 -23.95 38.70 34.81
N SER A 246 -23.75 37.74 35.73
CA SER A 246 -23.85 37.93 37.18
C SER A 246 -22.50 38.25 37.85
N GLY A 247 -21.42 38.24 37.07
CA GLY A 247 -20.05 38.46 37.57
C GLY A 247 -19.40 37.21 38.16
N ALA A 248 -20.02 36.03 38.06
CA ALA A 248 -19.43 34.78 38.51
C ALA A 248 -18.45 34.23 37.46
N ILE A 249 -17.37 33.59 37.90
CA ILE A 249 -16.37 33.00 37.01
C ILE A 249 -16.97 31.80 36.27
N VAL A 250 -16.88 31.81 34.94
CA VAL A 250 -17.34 30.71 34.08
C VAL A 250 -16.33 29.57 34.13
N ILE A 251 -16.81 28.38 34.50
CA ILE A 251 -16.03 27.13 34.48
C ILE A 251 -16.47 26.33 33.25
N SER A 252 -15.58 26.17 32.27
CA SER A 252 -15.85 25.32 31.09
C SER A 252 -15.55 23.87 31.42
N ARG A 253 -16.51 22.98 31.21
CA ARG A 253 -16.42 21.53 31.45
C ARG A 253 -16.64 20.79 30.14
N LEU A 254 -15.92 19.67 29.98
CA LEU A 254 -16.22 18.73 28.91
C LEU A 254 -17.55 18.01 29.22
N GLU A 255 -18.42 17.90 28.22
CA GLU A 255 -19.70 17.18 28.32
C GLU A 255 -19.75 15.94 27.40
N PRO A 256 -19.05 14.83 27.74
CA PRO A 256 -18.89 13.70 26.82
C PRO A 256 -20.20 13.04 26.42
N ALA A 257 -21.20 12.99 27.31
CA ALA A 257 -22.46 12.32 27.03
C ALA A 257 -23.22 12.97 25.86
N GLN A 258 -23.17 14.30 25.75
CA GLN A 258 -23.82 15.03 24.65
C GLN A 258 -23.03 14.84 23.35
N LEU A 259 -21.70 14.94 23.41
CA LEU A 259 -20.82 14.74 22.26
C LEU A 259 -20.89 13.30 21.72
N GLN A 260 -20.95 12.31 22.61
CA GLN A 260 -21.12 10.91 22.23
C GLN A 260 -22.45 10.67 21.53
N LYS A 261 -23.54 11.23 22.06
CA LYS A 261 -24.86 11.16 21.41
C LYS A 261 -24.84 11.80 20.02
N ALA A 262 -24.19 12.95 19.87
CA ALA A 262 -24.06 13.66 18.60
C ALA A 262 -23.24 12.86 17.57
N ALA A 263 -22.12 12.27 17.97
CA ALA A 263 -21.30 11.45 17.08
C ALA A 263 -22.05 10.17 16.63
N LEU A 264 -22.78 9.53 17.55
CA LEU A 264 -23.63 8.38 17.23
C LEU A 264 -24.76 8.75 16.26
N GLN A 265 -25.40 9.91 16.47
CA GLN A 265 -26.42 10.43 15.56
C GLN A 265 -25.84 10.70 14.16
N GLY A 266 -24.59 11.15 14.09
CA GLY A 266 -23.83 11.40 12.86
C GLY A 266 -23.19 10.17 12.21
N GLY A 267 -23.45 8.97 12.73
CA GLY A 267 -22.90 7.71 12.21
C GLY A 267 -21.38 7.54 12.35
N GLY A 268 -20.72 8.39 13.13
CA GLY A 268 -19.28 8.32 13.42
C GLY A 268 -18.99 7.94 14.85
N MET A 269 -17.82 8.34 15.35
CA MET A 269 -17.39 8.00 16.70
C MET A 269 -17.03 9.24 17.53
N PHE A 270 -17.23 9.11 18.83
CA PHE A 270 -16.72 10.06 19.81
C PHE A 270 -15.42 9.53 20.39
N VAL A 271 -14.41 10.40 20.43
CA VAL A 271 -13.13 10.12 21.06
C VAL A 271 -12.82 11.26 22.02
N SER A 272 -12.56 10.93 23.29
CA SER A 272 -12.00 11.91 24.21
C SER A 272 -10.49 11.98 23.97
N MET A 273 -9.95 13.18 23.87
CA MET A 273 -8.53 13.40 23.67
C MET A 273 -7.71 12.67 24.74
N GLN A 274 -6.69 11.93 24.30
CA GLN A 274 -5.76 11.22 25.16
C GLN A 274 -4.39 11.90 25.15
N ALA A 275 -3.57 11.58 26.16
CA ALA A 275 -2.18 12.03 26.21
C ALA A 275 -1.27 11.25 25.23
N ASP A 276 -1.69 10.05 24.83
CA ASP A 276 -1.05 9.23 23.80
C ASP A 276 -1.72 9.42 22.44
N ASP A 277 -1.26 8.70 21.41
CA ASP A 277 -1.79 8.78 20.03
C ASP A 277 -2.93 7.79 19.75
N SER A 278 -3.44 7.10 20.76
CA SER A 278 -4.48 6.08 20.59
C SER A 278 -5.81 6.64 20.08
N ASP A 279 -6.07 7.92 20.35
CA ASP A 279 -7.20 8.68 19.83
C ASP A 279 -7.04 8.98 18.34
N ILE A 280 -5.84 9.40 17.94
CA ILE A 280 -5.48 9.69 16.54
C ILE A 280 -5.52 8.44 15.69
N GLU A 281 -4.93 7.33 16.16
CA GLU A 281 -4.91 6.06 15.43
C GLU A 281 -6.32 5.55 15.15
N LYS A 282 -7.21 5.58 16.14
CA LYS A 282 -8.63 5.17 15.97
C LYS A 282 -9.36 6.02 14.93
N LEU A 283 -9.14 7.33 14.94
CA LEU A 283 -9.74 8.25 13.97
C LEU A 283 -9.16 8.03 12.57
N ALA A 284 -7.83 7.90 12.45
CA ALA A 284 -7.16 7.64 11.19
C ALA A 284 -7.63 6.32 10.55
N ASP A 285 -7.76 5.26 11.35
CA ASP A 285 -8.28 3.97 10.90
C ASP A 285 -9.76 4.07 10.47
N LEU A 286 -10.60 4.81 11.22
CA LEU A 286 -11.99 5.03 10.85
C LEU A 286 -12.12 5.75 9.50
N PHE A 287 -11.33 6.79 9.27
CA PHE A 287 -11.33 7.56 8.02
C PHE A 287 -10.70 6.78 6.86
N ALA A 288 -9.77 5.85 7.14
CA ALA A 288 -9.24 4.94 6.14
C ALA A 288 -10.20 3.80 5.77
N SER A 289 -10.99 3.28 6.73
CA SER A 289 -11.81 2.07 6.55
C SER A 289 -12.90 2.18 5.47
N LYS A 290 -13.35 3.39 5.12
CA LYS A 290 -14.37 3.61 4.09
C LYS A 290 -13.81 3.66 2.66
N ARG A 291 -12.47 3.55 2.50
CA ARG A 291 -11.76 3.40 1.21
C ARG A 291 -12.13 2.13 0.43
N ILE A 292 -12.93 1.22 1.00
CA ILE A 292 -13.15 -0.14 0.49
C ILE A 292 -14.58 -0.38 -0.04
N LYS A 293 -15.50 0.59 0.05
CA LYS A 293 -16.92 0.37 -0.33
C LYS A 293 -17.49 1.25 -1.44
N THR A 294 -16.75 2.23 -1.96
CA THR A 294 -17.18 2.88 -3.20
C THR A 294 -16.80 1.93 -4.33
N GLU A 295 -17.82 1.34 -4.92
CA GLU A 295 -17.73 0.67 -6.21
C GLU A 295 -16.88 1.54 -7.14
N THR A 296 -15.94 0.88 -7.81
CA THR A 296 -15.21 1.33 -8.97
C THR A 296 -16.08 2.16 -9.92
N GLU A 297 -16.21 3.46 -9.64
CA GLU A 297 -16.39 4.47 -10.66
C GLU A 297 -14.98 4.94 -10.99
N ASP A 298 -14.49 4.43 -12.12
CA ASP A 298 -13.25 4.83 -12.76
C ASP A 298 -13.29 6.35 -13.00
N THR A 299 -12.86 7.13 -12.02
CA THR A 299 -12.58 8.55 -12.25
C THR A 299 -11.30 8.60 -13.10
N GLU A 300 -11.51 8.68 -14.41
CA GLU A 300 -10.54 8.75 -15.52
C GLU A 300 -9.54 9.91 -15.37
N LEU A 301 -8.68 9.88 -14.36
CA LEU A 301 -7.40 10.59 -14.41
C LEU A 301 -6.41 9.66 -15.08
N GLU A 302 -6.49 9.65 -16.41
CA GLU A 302 -5.61 8.92 -17.29
C GLU A 302 -4.18 9.48 -17.13
N ALA A 303 -3.36 8.79 -16.34
CA ALA A 303 -1.92 8.91 -16.53
C ALA A 303 -1.59 8.19 -17.85
N ASP A 304 -1.38 8.99 -18.90
CA ASP A 304 -0.96 8.51 -20.22
C ASP A 304 0.40 7.80 -20.13
N THR A 305 0.41 6.48 -19.90
CA THR A 305 1.62 5.68 -20.06
C THR A 305 1.65 5.04 -21.44
N TRP A 306 2.69 5.33 -22.22
CA TRP A 306 2.85 4.76 -23.56
C TRP A 306 3.42 3.34 -23.47
N GLN A 307 2.81 2.41 -24.19
CA GLN A 307 3.29 1.02 -24.27
C GLN A 307 4.51 0.93 -25.18
N GLU A 308 5.67 0.59 -24.62
CA GLU A 308 6.93 0.45 -25.36
C GLU A 308 6.92 -0.79 -26.26
N GLU A 309 6.87 -0.60 -27.57
CA GLU A 309 6.82 -1.68 -28.56
C GLU A 309 8.22 -2.03 -29.13
N GLY A 310 9.24 -1.26 -28.74
CA GLY A 310 10.65 -1.48 -29.07
C GLY A 310 11.15 -2.91 -28.84
N PRO A 311 10.81 -3.59 -27.72
CA PRO A 311 11.23 -4.97 -27.46
C PRO A 311 10.83 -5.96 -28.57
N TRP A 312 9.71 -5.77 -29.26
CA TRP A 312 9.28 -6.66 -30.35
C TRP A 312 10.22 -6.62 -31.56
N LEU A 313 10.89 -5.48 -31.81
CA LEU A 313 11.89 -5.37 -32.86
C LEU A 313 13.11 -6.25 -32.58
N LEU A 314 13.41 -6.58 -31.33
CA LEU A 314 14.52 -7.48 -30.98
C LEU A 314 14.26 -8.91 -31.45
N LEU A 315 13.00 -9.33 -31.61
CA LEU A 315 12.66 -10.64 -32.16
C LEU A 315 13.15 -10.78 -33.62
N LEU A 316 13.18 -9.69 -34.39
CA LEU A 316 13.77 -9.66 -35.74
C LEU A 316 15.30 -9.65 -35.71
N VAL A 317 15.92 -9.14 -34.64
CA VAL A 317 17.38 -9.12 -34.46
C VAL A 317 17.92 -10.52 -34.19
N VAL A 318 17.20 -11.36 -33.43
CA VAL A 318 17.60 -12.73 -33.07
C VAL A 318 18.03 -13.56 -34.29
N PRO A 319 17.22 -13.76 -35.35
CA PRO A 319 17.64 -14.55 -36.51
C PRO A 319 18.80 -13.90 -37.28
N LEU A 320 18.89 -12.57 -37.34
CA LEU A 320 19.99 -11.87 -38.03
C LEU A 320 21.34 -12.11 -37.34
N VAL A 321 21.36 -12.08 -36.01
CA VAL A 321 22.54 -12.40 -35.19
C VAL A 321 22.83 -13.90 -35.22
N ALA A 322 21.80 -14.74 -35.26
CA ALA A 322 21.97 -16.19 -35.33
C ALA A 322 22.53 -16.66 -36.69
N LEU A 323 22.20 -15.96 -37.77
CA LEU A 323 22.77 -16.14 -39.13
C LEU A 323 24.19 -15.58 -39.28
N TRP A 324 24.76 -15.00 -38.22
CA TRP A 324 26.18 -14.67 -38.19
C TRP A 324 27.01 -15.90 -38.55
N PRO A 325 28.12 -15.78 -39.30
CA PRO A 325 28.90 -16.91 -39.81
C PRO A 325 29.43 -17.81 -38.68
N ARG A 326 28.59 -18.75 -38.24
CA ARG A 326 28.88 -19.87 -37.36
C ARG A 326 28.45 -21.13 -38.09
N ARG A 327 29.28 -22.17 -37.99
CA ARG A 327 29.11 -23.48 -38.67
C ARG A 327 27.87 -24.29 -38.19
N GLY A 328 26.91 -23.69 -37.48
CA GLY A 328 25.80 -24.38 -36.77
C GLY A 328 24.39 -23.88 -37.09
N TRP A 329 24.17 -23.27 -38.26
CA TRP A 329 22.89 -22.70 -38.74
C TRP A 329 21.64 -23.57 -38.57
N LEU A 330 21.78 -24.91 -38.53
CA LEU A 330 20.66 -25.85 -38.34
C LEU A 330 19.98 -25.72 -36.97
N LEU A 331 20.70 -25.24 -35.94
CA LEU A 331 20.14 -25.04 -34.60
C LEU A 331 19.14 -23.87 -34.56
N CYS A 332 19.21 -22.95 -35.53
CA CYS A 332 18.33 -21.79 -35.63
C CYS A 332 16.97 -22.12 -36.28
N LEU A 333 16.93 -23.13 -37.17
CA LEU A 333 15.66 -23.66 -37.70
C LEU A 333 14.81 -24.31 -36.59
N ALA A 334 15.44 -24.86 -35.55
CA ALA A 334 14.75 -25.40 -34.39
C ALA A 334 14.04 -24.30 -33.56
N LEU A 335 14.58 -23.07 -33.53
CA LEU A 335 13.96 -21.93 -32.84
C LEU A 335 12.74 -21.36 -33.58
N VAL A 336 12.74 -21.43 -34.92
CA VAL A 336 11.60 -21.02 -35.76
C VAL A 336 10.50 -22.10 -35.78
N ALA A 337 10.85 -23.37 -35.57
CA ALA A 337 9.92 -24.48 -35.47
C ALA A 337 9.31 -24.67 -34.06
N LEU A 338 9.74 -23.90 -33.06
CA LEU A 338 9.05 -23.86 -31.78
C LEU A 338 7.71 -23.15 -31.99
N PRO A 339 6.58 -23.77 -31.62
CA PRO A 339 5.28 -23.12 -31.75
C PRO A 339 5.31 -21.84 -30.92
N VAL A 340 4.92 -20.73 -31.55
CA VAL A 340 4.61 -19.46 -30.88
C VAL A 340 3.72 -19.80 -29.69
N PRO A 341 4.11 -19.49 -28.44
CA PRO A 341 3.23 -19.72 -27.31
C PRO A 341 1.99 -18.85 -27.53
N GLN A 342 0.84 -19.50 -27.68
CA GLN A 342 -0.44 -18.81 -27.55
C GLN A 342 -0.45 -18.09 -26.20
N PRO A 343 -1.12 -16.92 -26.06
CA PRO A 343 -1.17 -16.19 -24.80
C PRO A 343 -1.56 -17.16 -23.70
N ALA A 344 -0.61 -17.42 -22.81
CA ALA A 344 -0.80 -18.34 -21.71
C ALA A 344 -1.78 -17.67 -20.76
N TYR A 345 -3.06 -18.03 -20.88
CA TYR A 345 -3.95 -18.05 -19.74
C TYR A 345 -3.19 -18.72 -18.60
N ALA A 346 -3.23 -18.10 -17.42
CA ALA A 346 -2.53 -18.53 -16.21
C ALA A 346 -2.45 -20.07 -16.16
N PHE A 347 -1.22 -20.56 -16.21
CA PHE A 347 -0.87 -21.96 -16.32
C PHE A 347 -1.41 -22.71 -15.09
N ASP A 348 -2.56 -23.38 -15.22
CA ASP A 348 -3.17 -24.11 -14.11
C ASP A 348 -2.37 -25.39 -13.83
N ALA A 349 -1.54 -25.33 -12.80
CA ALA A 349 -0.68 -26.42 -12.35
C ALA A 349 -1.45 -27.72 -12.05
N LYS A 350 -2.78 -27.66 -11.91
CA LYS A 350 -3.67 -28.81 -11.67
C LYS A 350 -3.74 -29.80 -12.85
N GLN A 351 -3.44 -29.39 -14.08
CA GLN A 351 -3.57 -30.27 -15.25
C GLN A 351 -2.41 -31.24 -15.47
N LEU A 352 -1.20 -30.90 -14.99
CA LEU A 352 0.01 -31.72 -15.23
C LEU A 352 0.30 -32.71 -14.09
N TRP A 353 -0.13 -32.39 -12.87
CA TRP A 353 -0.01 -33.26 -11.70
C TRP A 353 -1.41 -33.59 -11.15
N PRO A 354 -1.95 -34.78 -11.41
CA PRO A 354 -3.17 -35.25 -10.75
C PRO A 354 -2.81 -35.60 -9.29
N GLY A 355 -2.73 -34.58 -8.45
CA GLY A 355 -2.33 -34.63 -7.05
C GLY A 355 -2.50 -33.27 -6.40
N ASP A 356 -2.46 -33.24 -5.06
CA ASP A 356 -2.77 -32.08 -4.22
C ASP A 356 -1.73 -30.94 -4.39
N THR A 357 -1.87 -30.15 -5.47
CA THR A 357 -0.91 -29.14 -5.91
C THR A 357 -0.75 -27.99 -4.91
N GLU A 358 -1.76 -27.74 -4.08
CA GLU A 358 -1.73 -26.69 -3.05
C GLU A 358 -0.71 -26.99 -1.94
N ASN A 359 -0.31 -28.25 -1.78
CA ASN A 359 0.51 -28.69 -0.65
C ASN A 359 1.89 -29.22 -1.08
N LEU A 360 2.33 -28.99 -2.33
CA LEU A 360 3.64 -29.44 -2.85
C LEU A 360 4.83 -28.86 -2.06
N TRP A 361 4.70 -27.62 -1.61
CA TRP A 361 5.78 -26.87 -0.95
C TRP A 361 5.72 -26.88 0.58
N LEU A 362 4.71 -27.53 1.17
CA LEU A 362 4.56 -27.61 2.63
C LEU A 362 5.41 -28.75 3.21
N SER A 363 6.08 -28.48 4.33
CA SER A 363 6.75 -29.51 5.11
C SER A 363 5.74 -30.50 5.70
N ARG A 364 6.18 -31.71 6.10
CA ARG A 364 5.28 -32.70 6.75
C ARG A 364 4.59 -32.13 7.99
N ASP A 365 5.30 -31.37 8.82
CA ASP A 365 4.73 -30.78 10.03
C ASP A 365 3.75 -29.63 9.72
N GLN A 366 3.97 -28.87 8.64
CA GLN A 366 3.00 -27.87 8.18
C GLN A 366 1.71 -28.53 7.66
N LYS A 367 1.84 -29.68 6.96
CA LYS A 367 0.68 -30.50 6.56
C LYS A 367 -0.05 -31.05 7.79
N ALA A 368 0.70 -31.53 8.78
CA ALA A 368 0.16 -32.03 10.04
C ALA A 368 -0.61 -30.94 10.79
N MET A 369 -0.05 -29.73 10.91
CA MET A 369 -0.70 -28.61 11.58
C MET A 369 -1.96 -28.14 10.84
N LYS A 370 -1.94 -28.12 9.50
CA LYS A 370 -3.13 -27.81 8.69
C LYS A 370 -4.22 -28.86 8.91
N ALA A 371 -3.88 -30.15 8.91
CA ALA A 371 -4.82 -31.23 9.22
C ALA A 371 -5.36 -31.14 10.67
N PHE A 372 -4.49 -30.82 11.64
CA PHE A 372 -4.82 -30.66 13.05
C PHE A 372 -5.81 -29.50 13.29
N ASN A 373 -5.62 -28.39 12.59
CA ASN A 373 -6.52 -27.23 12.65
C ASN A 373 -7.82 -27.45 11.87
N ALA A 374 -7.80 -28.26 10.82
CA ALA A 374 -8.99 -28.66 10.06
C ALA A 374 -9.84 -29.73 10.77
N GLY A 375 -9.41 -30.23 11.94
CA GLY A 375 -10.12 -31.26 12.70
C GLY A 375 -9.79 -32.71 12.33
N ASN A 376 -8.90 -32.94 11.35
CA ASN A 376 -8.44 -34.27 10.94
C ASN A 376 -7.31 -34.75 11.85
N ALA A 377 -7.65 -35.03 13.11
CA ALA A 377 -6.68 -35.33 14.17
C ALA A 377 -5.88 -36.63 13.93
N GLU A 378 -6.48 -37.68 13.35
CA GLU A 378 -5.78 -38.93 13.01
C GLU A 378 -4.70 -38.70 11.94
N GLN A 379 -5.06 -38.00 10.86
CA GLN A 379 -4.13 -37.67 9.78
C GLN A 379 -2.99 -36.78 10.30
N ALA A 380 -3.28 -35.84 11.21
CA ALA A 380 -2.28 -35.01 11.84
C ALA A 380 -1.27 -35.84 12.66
N ALA A 381 -1.76 -36.83 13.41
CA ALA A 381 -0.91 -37.70 14.24
C ALA A 381 0.08 -38.54 13.39
N ASP A 382 -0.31 -38.97 12.19
CA ASP A 382 0.59 -39.70 11.28
C ASP A 382 1.65 -38.81 10.62
N LEU A 383 1.36 -37.50 10.53
CA LEU A 383 2.21 -36.54 9.85
C LEU A 383 3.23 -35.86 10.78
N PHE A 384 2.86 -35.59 12.04
CA PHE A 384 3.76 -34.96 13.02
C PHE A 384 4.98 -35.84 13.32
N LYS A 385 6.16 -35.21 13.30
CA LYS A 385 7.40 -35.83 13.79
C LYS A 385 7.61 -35.65 15.29
N ASP A 386 7.21 -34.49 15.81
CA ASP A 386 7.36 -34.13 17.21
C ASP A 386 6.40 -34.93 18.10
N ASN A 387 6.91 -35.49 19.20
CA ASN A 387 6.13 -36.37 20.06
C ASN A 387 5.03 -35.62 20.82
N ASP A 388 5.25 -34.36 21.22
CA ASP A 388 4.26 -33.56 21.95
C ASP A 388 3.08 -33.22 21.02
N TRP A 389 3.37 -32.77 19.80
CA TRP A 389 2.31 -32.50 18.80
C TRP A 389 1.59 -33.76 18.34
N LYS A 390 2.31 -34.86 18.20
CA LYS A 390 1.71 -36.16 17.87
C LYS A 390 0.82 -36.68 18.99
N ALA A 391 1.23 -36.53 20.24
CA ALA A 391 0.42 -36.88 21.39
C ALA A 391 -0.83 -35.99 21.51
N ALA A 392 -0.72 -34.69 21.23
CA ALA A 392 -1.86 -33.78 21.17
C ALA A 392 -2.84 -34.15 20.05
N ALA A 393 -2.35 -34.57 18.88
CA ALA A 393 -3.17 -35.08 17.80
C ALA A 393 -3.89 -36.38 18.18
N HIS A 394 -3.21 -37.34 18.82
CA HIS A 394 -3.86 -38.55 19.34
C HIS A 394 -4.89 -38.25 20.44
N TYR A 395 -4.62 -37.29 21.32
CA TYR A 395 -5.57 -36.83 22.34
C TYR A 395 -6.85 -36.25 21.72
N ARG A 396 -6.70 -35.39 20.69
CA ARG A 396 -7.86 -34.85 19.95
C ARG A 396 -8.62 -35.92 19.17
N ALA A 397 -7.93 -36.96 18.69
CA ALA A 397 -8.55 -38.12 18.05
C ALA A 397 -9.23 -39.08 19.04
N GLY A 398 -9.14 -38.84 20.36
CA GLY A 398 -9.71 -39.71 21.40
C GLY A 398 -8.87 -40.94 21.74
N ASN A 399 -7.67 -41.06 21.17
CA ASN A 399 -6.72 -42.15 21.42
C ASN A 399 -5.83 -41.81 22.63
N TYR A 400 -6.41 -41.80 23.82
CA TYR A 400 -5.76 -41.33 25.05
C TYR A 400 -4.61 -42.24 25.50
N GLU A 401 -4.72 -43.56 25.29
CA GLU A 401 -3.65 -44.52 25.59
C GLU A 401 -2.38 -44.16 24.81
N LYS A 402 -2.50 -44.01 23.50
CA LYS A 402 -1.38 -43.68 22.60
C LYS A 402 -0.81 -42.29 22.85
N SER A 403 -1.66 -41.34 23.26
CA SER A 403 -1.23 -40.00 23.70
C SER A 403 -0.35 -40.10 24.95
N SER A 404 -0.78 -40.88 25.96
CA SER A 404 -0.01 -41.08 27.20
C SER A 404 1.30 -41.85 26.99
N GLU A 405 1.33 -42.82 26.06
CA GLU A 405 2.53 -43.58 25.70
C GLU A 405 3.58 -42.70 25.02
N LEU A 406 3.17 -41.82 24.10
CA LEU A 406 4.08 -40.87 23.45
C LEU A 406 4.65 -39.85 24.44
N LEU A 407 3.92 -39.57 25.51
CA LEU A 407 4.31 -38.69 26.61
C LEU A 407 4.86 -39.47 27.81
N ALA A 408 5.52 -40.61 27.61
CA ALA A 408 6.08 -41.40 28.70
C ALA A 408 7.08 -40.61 29.56
N SER A 409 7.96 -39.82 28.91
CA SER A 409 8.95 -38.95 29.55
C SER A 409 9.03 -37.61 28.80
N PRO A 410 8.08 -36.69 29.01
CA PRO A 410 8.07 -35.40 28.34
C PRO A 410 9.25 -34.54 28.81
N GLU A 411 9.78 -33.70 27.92
CA GLU A 411 10.89 -32.77 28.23
C GLU A 411 10.39 -31.37 28.65
N SER A 412 9.08 -31.12 28.55
CA SER A 412 8.46 -29.81 28.79
C SER A 412 7.34 -29.88 29.83
N SER A 413 7.12 -28.77 30.56
CA SER A 413 5.97 -28.63 31.48
C SER A 413 4.64 -28.91 30.75
N THR A 414 4.46 -28.33 29.57
CA THR A 414 3.30 -28.58 28.69
C THR A 414 3.13 -30.07 28.35
N GLY A 415 4.23 -30.80 28.13
CA GLY A 415 4.21 -32.24 27.88
C GLY A 415 3.72 -33.04 29.10
N TYR A 416 4.17 -32.69 30.31
CA TYR A 416 3.68 -33.29 31.56
C TYR A 416 2.20 -32.97 31.82
N TYR A 417 1.78 -31.72 31.56
CA TYR A 417 0.37 -31.32 31.63
C TYR A 417 -0.51 -32.12 30.65
N ASN A 418 -0.05 -32.28 29.40
CA ASN A 418 -0.75 -33.06 28.39
C ASN A 418 -0.81 -34.55 28.74
N LYS A 419 0.25 -35.10 29.36
CA LYS A 419 0.26 -36.47 29.88
C LYS A 419 -0.81 -36.64 30.97
N GLY A 420 -0.88 -35.70 31.91
CA GLY A 420 -1.90 -35.67 32.95
C GLY A 420 -3.32 -35.68 32.36
N ASN A 421 -3.56 -34.86 31.33
CA ASN A 421 -4.85 -34.83 30.63
C ASN A 421 -5.20 -36.18 29.98
N ALA A 422 -4.24 -36.82 29.32
CA ALA A 422 -4.45 -38.13 28.71
C ALA A 422 -4.77 -39.20 29.78
N LEU A 423 -4.00 -39.25 30.87
CA LEU A 423 -4.21 -40.20 31.98
C LEU A 423 -5.55 -39.98 32.69
N ALA A 424 -5.95 -38.72 32.89
CA ALA A 424 -7.25 -38.38 33.47
C ALA A 424 -8.42 -38.87 32.59
N LYS A 425 -8.28 -38.81 31.27
CA LYS A 425 -9.27 -39.35 30.32
C LYS A 425 -9.35 -40.87 30.32
N LEU A 426 -8.25 -41.54 30.68
CA LEU A 426 -8.20 -43.00 30.89
C LEU A 426 -8.73 -43.43 32.26
N GLY A 427 -9.03 -42.49 33.16
CA GLY A 427 -9.47 -42.75 34.52
C GLY A 427 -8.33 -43.09 35.49
N ASN A 428 -7.06 -42.94 35.08
CA ASN A 428 -5.90 -43.14 35.94
C ASN A 428 -5.54 -41.82 36.66
N TYR A 429 -6.37 -41.45 37.64
CA TYR A 429 -6.26 -40.16 38.33
C TYR A 429 -5.00 -40.03 39.18
N GLU A 430 -4.51 -41.11 39.80
CA GLU A 430 -3.32 -41.06 40.64
C GLU A 430 -2.07 -40.68 39.83
N ASP A 431 -1.89 -41.28 38.65
CA ASP A 431 -0.76 -40.96 37.79
C ASP A 431 -0.96 -39.64 37.04
N ALA A 432 -2.20 -39.24 36.78
CA ALA A 432 -2.51 -37.91 36.25
C ALA A 432 -2.08 -36.80 37.22
N ILE A 433 -2.39 -36.94 38.52
CA ILE A 433 -1.98 -35.99 39.57
C ILE A 433 -0.46 -35.85 39.60
N LYS A 434 0.28 -36.97 39.61
CA LYS A 434 1.76 -36.94 39.55
C LYS A 434 2.28 -36.19 38.33
N ALA A 435 1.66 -36.39 37.16
CA ALA A 435 2.06 -35.69 35.95
C ALA A 435 1.77 -34.18 36.02
N TYR A 436 0.65 -33.76 36.63
CA TYR A 436 0.38 -32.34 36.87
C TYR A 436 1.33 -31.72 37.89
N ASP A 437 1.69 -32.45 38.95
CA ASP A 437 2.66 -31.99 39.94
C ASP A 437 4.05 -31.77 39.31
N GLU A 438 4.50 -32.67 38.42
CA GLU A 438 5.73 -32.48 37.65
C GLU A 438 5.66 -31.27 36.70
N ALA A 439 4.50 -31.03 36.05
CA ALA A 439 4.31 -29.84 35.23
C ALA A 439 4.44 -28.55 36.06
N LEU A 440 3.78 -28.50 37.22
CA LEU A 440 3.83 -27.36 38.15
C LEU A 440 5.23 -27.16 38.76
N ASN A 441 5.98 -28.24 39.01
CA ASN A 441 7.36 -28.14 39.48
C ASN A 441 8.30 -27.55 38.42
N MET A 442 8.04 -27.81 37.14
CA MET A 442 8.81 -27.25 36.03
C MET A 442 8.43 -25.81 35.70
N ASP A 443 7.14 -25.49 35.74
CA ASP A 443 6.60 -24.15 35.49
C ASP A 443 5.44 -23.87 36.48
N PRO A 444 5.71 -23.16 37.58
CA PRO A 444 4.72 -22.91 38.64
C PRO A 444 3.68 -21.83 38.31
N ASP A 445 3.94 -21.02 37.28
CA ASP A 445 3.08 -19.91 36.82
C ASP A 445 2.10 -20.39 35.74
#